data_AF-A0AAU4J0K7-F1
#
_entry.id   AF-A0AAU4J0K7-F1
#
_cell.length_a   1.000
_cell.length_b   1.000
_cell.length_c   1.000
_cell.angle_alpha   90.00
_cell.angle_beta   90.00
_cell.angle_gamma   90.00
#
_symmetry.space_group_name_H-M   'P 1'
#
loop_
_entity.id
_entity.type
_entity.pdbx_description
1 polymer ?
#
loop_
_entity_poly.entity_id
_entity_poly.type
_entity_poly.pdbx_seq_one_letter_code
_entity_poly.pdbx_strand_id
1 'polypeptide(L)'
;MHAVTGGTTITRGAAAAVRTEAPSLLTRVRLATTVEDPSWTRGASRRPQGSGERPSLWNTSTLMSCLLLAVSHRAEPGTSRDLPPRFLDREFGRHRVTRFEDIDFPRTLTHEPTRRFLRETGLPEDARPFRLDTDDLPLPTLAEYGEDHPEHPVPADAEHLVRLGRLADGAHVAVDGTTGTVLTWRTPDGTLHPLMSDVSALALTLWALRRTTLLETVVGFEPT
;
A
#
# COMPACT_ATOMS: atom_id res chain seq x y z
N MET A 1 -16.19 -69.44 31.78
CA MET A 1 -15.73 -68.90 30.49
C MET A 1 -15.92 -67.39 30.50
N HIS A 2 -14.78 -66.69 30.45
CA HIS A 2 -14.50 -65.33 29.97
C HIS A 2 -15.31 -64.10 30.46
N ALA A 3 -14.56 -63.28 31.20
CA ALA A 3 -14.68 -61.84 31.32
C ALA A 3 -14.36 -61.09 30.00
N VAL A 4 -14.42 -59.75 30.05
CA VAL A 4 -13.79 -58.76 29.14
C VAL A 4 -14.52 -58.59 27.81
N THR A 5 -14.74 -57.41 27.22
CA THR A 5 -14.60 -55.98 27.57
C THR A 5 -15.34 -55.22 26.45
N GLY A 6 -15.76 -53.99 26.74
CA GLY A 6 -16.60 -53.16 25.87
C GLY A 6 -16.10 -52.96 24.44
N GLY A 7 -17.08 -52.75 23.57
CA GLY A 7 -16.93 -52.16 22.24
C GLY A 7 -17.81 -50.93 22.14
N THR A 8 -17.23 -49.77 22.44
CA THR A 8 -17.73 -48.44 22.08
C THR A 8 -17.68 -48.27 20.55
N THR A 9 -18.30 -47.19 20.04
CA THR A 9 -18.31 -46.64 18.64
C THR A 9 -19.72 -46.84 18.04
N ILE A 10 -20.53 -45.81 17.72
CA ILE A 10 -20.20 -44.63 16.92
C ILE A 10 -21.08 -43.43 17.33
N THR A 11 -20.54 -42.48 18.10
CA THR A 11 -21.03 -41.10 18.07
C THR A 11 -20.27 -40.38 16.96
N ARG A 12 -20.97 -40.09 15.86
CA ARG A 12 -20.46 -39.27 14.76
C ARG A 12 -20.40 -37.82 15.24
N GLY A 13 -19.31 -37.48 15.94
CA GLY A 13 -18.96 -36.12 16.29
C GLY A 13 -18.72 -35.32 15.01
N ALA A 14 -19.55 -34.31 14.79
CA ALA A 14 -19.31 -33.28 13.80
C ALA A 14 -18.01 -32.55 14.17
N ALA A 15 -16.94 -32.84 13.43
CA ALA A 15 -15.75 -32.00 13.42
C ALA A 15 -16.13 -30.67 12.73
N ALA A 16 -16.68 -29.75 13.52
CA ALA A 16 -16.73 -28.35 13.15
C ALA A 16 -15.27 -27.89 13.05
N ALA A 17 -14.78 -27.78 11.81
CA ALA A 17 -13.53 -27.11 11.53
C ALA A 17 -13.62 -25.70 12.14
N VAL A 18 -12.89 -25.50 13.24
CA VAL A 18 -12.63 -24.18 13.81
C VAL A 18 -11.81 -23.45 12.76
N ARG A 19 -12.52 -22.72 11.87
CA ARG A 19 -11.94 -21.65 11.09
C ARG A 19 -11.39 -20.67 12.10
N THR A 20 -10.07 -20.64 12.25
CA THR A 20 -9.39 -19.59 12.98
C THR A 20 -9.56 -18.33 12.15
N GLU A 21 -10.64 -17.59 12.41
CA GLU A 21 -10.85 -16.27 11.84
C GLU A 21 -9.63 -15.43 12.23
N ALA A 22 -8.88 -14.99 11.23
CA ALA A 22 -7.81 -14.04 11.43
C ALA A 22 -8.38 -12.84 12.19
N PRO A 23 -7.73 -12.39 13.27
CA PRO A 23 -8.31 -11.35 14.13
C PRO A 23 -8.59 -10.10 13.30
N SER A 24 -9.80 -9.57 13.48
CA SER A 24 -10.25 -8.35 12.83
C SER A 24 -9.26 -7.21 13.07
N LEU A 25 -9.12 -6.32 12.08
CA LEU A 25 -8.18 -5.19 12.10
C LEU A 25 -8.33 -4.33 13.37
N LEU A 26 -9.54 -4.26 13.92
CA LEU A 26 -9.84 -3.58 15.19
C LEU A 26 -9.07 -4.18 16.38
N THR A 27 -8.88 -5.50 16.42
CA THR A 27 -8.09 -6.20 17.44
C THR A 27 -6.60 -5.96 17.27
N ARG A 28 -6.10 -5.86 16.04
CA ARG A 28 -4.68 -5.55 15.77
C ARG A 28 -4.33 -4.10 16.07
N VAL A 29 -5.25 -3.18 15.78
CA VAL A 29 -5.15 -1.77 16.16
C VAL A 29 -5.19 -1.63 17.68
N ARG A 30 -6.06 -2.37 18.38
CA ARG A 30 -6.11 -2.35 19.85
C ARG A 30 -4.81 -2.82 20.48
N LEU A 31 -4.20 -3.87 19.93
CA LEU A 31 -2.91 -4.40 20.41
C LEU A 31 -1.74 -3.43 20.19
N ALA A 32 -1.77 -2.65 19.11
CA ALA A 32 -0.76 -1.61 18.84
C ALA A 32 -0.92 -0.37 19.74
N THR A 33 -2.09 -0.18 20.35
CA THR A 33 -2.40 0.98 21.21
C THR A 33 -2.29 0.70 22.71
N THR A 34 -2.17 -0.56 23.13
CA THR A 34 -1.95 -0.91 24.55
C THR A 34 -0.46 -0.97 24.85
N VAL A 35 0.15 0.20 25.05
CA VAL A 35 1.37 0.29 25.85
C VAL A 35 0.91 0.53 27.29
N GLU A 36 0.69 -0.55 28.03
CA GLU A 36 0.76 -0.49 29.49
C GLU A 36 2.20 -0.81 29.90
N ASP A 37 2.79 0.16 30.58
CA ASP A 37 4.08 0.11 31.26
C ASP A 37 3.95 -0.78 32.51
N PRO A 38 4.64 -1.93 32.60
CA PRO A 38 4.88 -2.58 33.86
C PRO A 38 6.20 -2.02 34.41
N SER A 39 6.05 -0.96 35.20
CA SER A 39 7.07 -0.44 36.08
C SER A 39 7.68 -1.55 36.95
N TRP A 40 8.95 -1.91 36.71
CA TRP A 40 9.80 -2.55 37.71
C TRP A 40 11.22 -1.95 37.71
N THR A 41 11.44 -1.13 38.74
CA THR A 41 12.66 -0.98 39.57
C THR A 41 14.02 -0.63 38.95
N ARG A 42 14.42 0.61 39.27
CA ARG A 42 15.67 1.00 39.97
C ARG A 42 16.99 0.94 39.17
N GLY A 43 17.51 2.11 38.81
CA GLY A 43 18.93 2.31 38.50
C GLY A 43 19.22 3.59 37.74
N ALA A 44 19.74 4.60 38.43
CA ALA A 44 20.05 5.92 37.91
C ALA A 44 21.14 5.91 36.83
N SER A 45 20.97 6.74 35.78
CA SER A 45 22.01 7.62 35.24
C SER A 45 21.40 8.59 34.22
N ARG A 46 21.51 9.89 34.49
CA ARG A 46 21.14 10.98 33.57
C ARG A 46 21.93 10.85 32.25
N ARG A 47 21.21 10.84 31.13
CA ARG A 47 21.71 11.27 29.81
C ARG A 47 20.73 12.30 29.23
N PRO A 48 21.20 13.26 28.42
CA PRO A 48 20.40 14.39 27.97
C PRO A 48 19.27 13.92 27.05
N GLN A 49 18.09 14.48 27.27
CA GLN A 49 16.90 14.28 26.44
C GLN A 49 17.21 14.73 25.01
N GLY A 50 17.40 13.77 24.12
CA GLY A 50 17.16 13.99 22.70
C GLY A 50 15.70 14.41 22.52
N SER A 51 15.49 15.39 21.67
CA SER A 51 14.19 15.84 21.18
C SER A 51 13.47 14.65 20.53
N GLY A 52 12.79 13.87 21.36
CA GLY A 52 11.77 12.92 20.93
C GLY A 52 10.59 13.72 20.43
N GLU A 53 10.62 14.05 19.15
CA GLU A 53 9.53 14.64 18.40
C GLU A 53 8.31 13.73 18.59
N ARG A 54 7.41 14.15 19.48
CA ARG A 54 6.16 13.44 19.73
C ARG A 54 5.31 13.65 18.48
N PRO A 55 4.82 12.60 17.81
CA PRO A 55 3.81 12.77 16.79
C PRO A 55 2.61 13.44 17.46
N SER A 56 2.24 14.63 16.99
CA SER A 56 1.07 15.32 17.51
C SER A 56 -0.13 14.37 17.36
N LEU A 57 -1.06 14.35 18.32
CA LEU A 57 -2.29 13.55 18.24
C LEU A 57 -3.14 13.90 16.99
N TRP A 58 -2.83 15.02 16.34
CA TRP A 58 -3.42 15.43 15.08
C TRP A 58 -2.84 14.62 13.90
N ASN A 59 -1.54 14.36 13.90
CA ASN A 59 -0.87 13.54 12.87
C ASN A 59 -1.43 12.12 12.84
N THR A 60 -1.70 11.54 14.01
CA THR A 60 -2.33 10.21 14.08
C THR A 60 -3.77 10.25 13.60
N SER A 61 -4.54 11.32 13.84
CA SER A 61 -5.92 11.47 13.36
C SER A 61 -6.01 11.69 11.84
N THR A 62 -5.08 12.45 11.25
CA THR A 62 -5.05 12.66 9.80
C THR A 62 -4.54 11.43 9.07
N LEU A 63 -3.51 10.74 9.59
CA LEU A 63 -3.10 9.43 9.09
C LEU A 63 -4.23 8.41 9.24
N MET A 64 -4.94 8.40 10.37
CA MET A 64 -6.14 7.57 10.56
C MET A 64 -7.22 7.95 9.54
N SER A 65 -7.42 9.23 9.22
CA SER A 65 -8.39 9.67 8.21
C SER A 65 -7.98 9.29 6.79
N CYS A 66 -6.68 9.35 6.46
CA CYS A 66 -6.13 8.87 5.19
C CYS A 66 -6.30 7.35 5.06
N LEU A 67 -5.98 6.62 6.13
CA LEU A 67 -6.18 5.18 6.21
C LEU A 67 -7.67 4.81 6.18
N LEU A 68 -8.54 5.57 6.83
CA LEU A 68 -9.99 5.35 6.80
C LEU A 68 -10.58 5.68 5.43
N LEU A 69 -10.07 6.70 4.73
CA LEU A 69 -10.45 6.98 3.35
C LEU A 69 -9.97 5.87 2.41
N ALA A 70 -8.72 5.40 2.54
CA ALA A 70 -8.20 4.28 1.76
C ALA A 70 -8.95 2.96 2.06
N VAL A 71 -9.31 2.71 3.31
CA VAL A 71 -10.09 1.54 3.74
C VAL A 71 -11.56 1.63 3.29
N SER A 72 -12.14 2.83 3.31
CA SER A 72 -13.50 3.09 2.76
C SER A 72 -13.51 3.05 1.24
N HIS A 73 -12.35 3.19 0.60
CA HIS A 73 -12.13 3.03 -0.82
C HIS A 73 -11.94 1.56 -1.25
N ARG A 74 -12.17 0.60 -0.34
CA ARG A 74 -12.22 -0.82 -0.68
C ARG A 74 -13.45 -1.08 -1.57
N ALA A 75 -13.27 -0.89 -2.87
CA ALA A 75 -14.20 -1.29 -3.90
C ALA A 75 -14.06 -2.80 -4.18
N GLU A 76 -15.14 -3.38 -4.70
CA GLU A 76 -15.07 -4.72 -5.29
C GLU A 76 -13.92 -4.78 -6.30
N PRO A 77 -13.08 -5.83 -6.27
CA PRO A 77 -11.96 -5.98 -7.19
C PRO A 77 -12.46 -5.83 -8.64
N GLY A 78 -11.91 -4.86 -9.38
CA GLY A 78 -12.32 -4.54 -10.75
C GLY A 78 -13.05 -3.20 -10.95
N THR A 79 -13.29 -2.41 -9.89
CA THR A 79 -13.92 -1.08 -10.02
C THR A 79 -12.98 0.04 -9.54
N SER A 80 -12.14 0.58 -10.42
CA SER A 80 -11.45 1.85 -10.14
C SER A 80 -12.52 2.93 -9.96
N ARG A 81 -12.55 3.60 -8.80
CA ARG A 81 -13.49 4.69 -8.58
C ARG A 81 -12.92 5.93 -9.27
N ASP A 82 -13.62 6.43 -10.27
CA ASP A 82 -13.15 7.60 -11.00
C ASP A 82 -13.07 8.83 -10.08
N LEU A 83 -11.86 9.38 -9.93
CA LEU A 83 -11.67 10.69 -9.35
C LEU A 83 -12.25 11.75 -10.31
N PRO A 84 -12.76 12.89 -9.80
CA PRO A 84 -13.25 13.95 -10.67
C PRO A 84 -12.18 14.36 -11.69
N PRO A 85 -12.57 14.63 -12.96
CA PRO A 85 -11.62 15.07 -13.96
C PRO A 85 -10.80 16.26 -13.49
N ARG A 86 -9.49 16.21 -13.70
CA ARG A 86 -8.52 17.25 -13.31
C ARG A 86 -8.43 17.52 -11.81
N PHE A 87 -8.90 16.61 -10.95
CA PHE A 87 -8.70 16.70 -9.50
C PHE A 87 -7.20 16.84 -9.18
N LEU A 88 -6.37 15.92 -9.69
CA LEU A 88 -4.93 15.95 -9.48
C LEU A 88 -4.27 17.20 -10.08
N ASP A 89 -4.75 17.69 -11.23
CA ASP A 89 -4.20 18.92 -11.83
C ASP A 89 -4.35 20.15 -10.93
N ARG A 90 -5.47 20.23 -10.18
CA ARG A 90 -5.73 21.34 -9.26
C ARG A 90 -4.82 21.26 -8.04
N GLU A 91 -4.61 20.05 -7.55
CA GLU A 91 -3.88 19.83 -6.31
C GLU A 91 -2.36 19.82 -6.53
N PHE A 92 -1.87 19.11 -7.55
CA PHE A 92 -0.45 18.97 -7.89
C PHE A 92 0.04 20.03 -8.88
N GLY A 93 -0.87 20.61 -9.66
CA GLY A 93 -0.52 21.48 -10.78
C GLY A 93 -0.49 20.68 -12.09
N ARG A 94 -0.97 21.30 -13.16
CA ARG A 94 -1.16 20.67 -14.49
C ARG A 94 0.10 20.05 -15.09
N HIS A 95 1.28 20.59 -14.76
CA HIS A 95 2.57 20.13 -15.27
C HIS A 95 3.29 19.16 -14.34
N ARG A 96 2.59 18.63 -13.33
CA ARG A 96 3.13 17.65 -12.36
C ARG A 96 2.26 16.40 -12.27
N VAL A 97 1.43 16.18 -13.29
CA VAL A 97 0.54 15.02 -13.42
C VAL A 97 0.75 14.46 -14.82
N THR A 98 1.35 13.28 -14.89
CA THR A 98 1.58 12.57 -16.14
C THR A 98 0.34 11.76 -16.49
N ARG A 99 -0.10 11.93 -17.74
CA ARG A 99 -1.13 11.09 -18.37
C ARG A 99 -0.47 10.27 -19.45
N PHE A 100 -1.03 9.09 -19.68
CA PHE A 100 -0.50 8.11 -20.62
C PHE A 100 -1.47 7.96 -21.80
N GLU A 101 -0.92 7.77 -22.99
CA GLU A 101 -1.68 7.45 -24.18
C GLU A 101 -1.85 5.94 -24.32
N ASP A 102 -2.82 5.51 -25.13
CA ASP A 102 -3.08 4.07 -25.33
C ASP A 102 -1.85 3.31 -25.89
N ILE A 103 -0.94 4.00 -26.58
CA ILE A 103 0.33 3.47 -27.11
C ILE A 103 1.40 3.28 -26.02
N ASP A 104 1.28 3.98 -24.90
CA ASP A 104 2.25 3.91 -23.79
C ASP A 104 1.98 2.69 -22.89
N PHE A 105 0.84 2.03 -23.06
CA PHE A 105 0.45 0.86 -22.27
C PHE A 105 0.99 -0.44 -22.89
N PRO A 106 1.65 -1.31 -22.10
CA PRO A 106 1.98 -2.64 -22.55
C PRO A 106 0.71 -3.44 -22.79
N ARG A 107 0.78 -4.42 -23.71
CA ARG A 107 -0.38 -5.27 -24.07
C ARG A 107 -0.95 -6.06 -22.89
N THR A 108 -0.13 -6.28 -21.86
CA THR A 108 -0.51 -7.02 -20.65
C THR A 108 -1.34 -6.17 -19.68
N LEU A 109 -1.35 -4.84 -19.84
CA LEU A 109 -2.27 -3.95 -19.13
C LEU A 109 -3.66 -4.00 -19.78
N THR A 110 -4.43 -5.03 -19.43
CA THR A 110 -5.78 -5.29 -19.94
C THR A 110 -6.88 -4.74 -19.02
N HIS A 111 -6.53 -4.39 -17.77
CA HIS A 111 -7.46 -3.84 -16.80
C HIS A 111 -7.94 -2.44 -17.20
N GLU A 112 -9.07 -2.39 -17.89
CA GLU A 112 -9.65 -1.18 -18.46
C GLU A 112 -9.83 -0.02 -17.46
N PRO A 113 -10.27 -0.24 -16.20
CA PRO A 113 -10.35 0.85 -15.22
C PRO A 113 -8.99 1.50 -14.93
N THR A 114 -7.90 0.73 -14.90
CA THR A 114 -6.54 1.27 -14.71
C THR A 114 -6.11 2.09 -15.94
N ARG A 115 -6.32 1.56 -17.15
CA ARG A 115 -5.99 2.26 -18.40
C ARG A 115 -6.69 3.61 -18.49
N ARG A 116 -8.01 3.61 -18.22
CA ARG A 116 -8.83 4.82 -18.19
C ARG A 116 -8.32 5.83 -17.17
N PHE A 117 -8.02 5.39 -15.96
CA PHE A 117 -7.51 6.27 -14.91
C PHE A 117 -6.19 6.92 -15.33
N LEU A 118 -5.24 6.14 -15.84
CA LEU A 118 -3.93 6.64 -16.28
C LEU A 118 -4.04 7.59 -17.48
N ARG A 119 -4.97 7.37 -18.39
CA ARG A 119 -5.22 8.22 -19.56
C ARG A 119 -5.93 9.53 -19.20
N GLU A 120 -7.00 9.45 -18.43
CA GLU A 120 -7.90 10.59 -18.20
C GLU A 120 -7.48 11.41 -16.97
N THR A 121 -7.11 10.73 -15.89
CA THR A 121 -6.75 11.36 -14.61
C THR A 121 -5.24 11.54 -14.50
N GLY A 122 -4.46 10.50 -14.81
CA GLY A 122 -3.02 10.46 -14.68
C GLY A 122 -2.54 10.18 -13.26
N LEU A 123 -1.22 10.18 -13.08
CA LEU A 123 -0.54 10.06 -11.79
C LEU A 123 0.34 11.28 -11.52
N PRO A 124 0.50 11.70 -10.26
CA PRO A 124 1.43 12.77 -9.94
C PRO A 124 2.88 12.31 -10.14
N GLU A 125 3.70 13.17 -10.73
CA GLU A 125 5.11 12.88 -11.06
C GLU A 125 5.96 12.71 -9.79
N ASP A 126 5.79 13.63 -8.85
CA ASP A 126 6.48 13.63 -7.56
C ASP A 126 5.47 13.93 -6.45
N ALA A 127 5.12 12.89 -5.70
CA ALA A 127 4.18 12.94 -4.60
C ALA A 127 4.67 12.03 -3.48
N ARG A 128 5.54 12.54 -2.61
CA ARG A 128 6.12 11.76 -1.51
C ARG A 128 5.07 10.95 -0.74
N PRO A 129 5.33 9.65 -0.49
CA PRO A 129 6.59 8.95 -0.70
C PRO A 129 6.81 8.39 -2.12
N PHE A 130 5.89 8.61 -3.07
CA PHE A 130 5.95 8.06 -4.42
C PHE A 130 6.55 9.03 -5.44
N ARG A 131 7.32 8.48 -6.37
CA ARG A 131 7.79 9.16 -7.58
C ARG A 131 7.48 8.29 -8.79
N LEU A 132 6.82 8.87 -9.78
CA LEU A 132 6.53 8.23 -11.06
C LEU A 132 7.82 8.14 -11.88
N ASP A 133 8.04 7.01 -12.55
CA ASP A 133 9.16 6.87 -13.49
C ASP A 133 8.70 7.32 -14.88
N THR A 134 8.83 8.62 -15.17
CA THR A 134 8.38 9.23 -16.45
C THR A 134 9.34 9.05 -17.60
N ASP A 135 10.58 8.66 -17.32
CA ASP A 135 11.63 8.49 -18.33
C ASP A 135 11.47 7.16 -19.11
N ASP A 136 10.71 6.22 -18.56
CA ASP A 136 10.47 4.90 -19.13
C ASP A 136 9.10 4.86 -19.84
N LEU A 137 8.97 5.62 -20.92
CA LEU A 137 7.83 5.53 -21.83
C LEU A 137 8.23 4.76 -23.10
N PRO A 138 7.49 3.72 -23.52
CA PRO A 138 6.26 3.18 -22.91
C PRO A 138 6.49 2.51 -21.54
N LEU A 139 5.43 2.38 -20.74
CA LEU A 139 5.52 1.82 -19.39
C LEU A 139 6.06 0.38 -19.42
N PRO A 140 7.20 0.09 -18.78
CA PRO A 140 7.81 -1.23 -18.83
C PRO A 140 7.10 -2.19 -17.87
N THR A 141 7.04 -3.46 -18.26
CA THR A 141 6.75 -4.57 -17.37
C THR A 141 7.95 -4.88 -16.48
N LEU A 142 7.75 -5.57 -15.36
CA LEU A 142 8.85 -6.03 -14.51
C LEU A 142 9.73 -7.06 -15.21
N ALA A 143 9.18 -7.78 -16.20
CA ALA A 143 9.96 -8.68 -17.05
C ALA A 143 10.96 -7.89 -17.90
N GLU A 144 10.49 -6.89 -18.65
CA GLU A 144 11.35 -6.00 -19.45
C GLU A 144 12.38 -5.27 -18.58
N TYR A 145 11.97 -4.75 -17.42
CA TYR A 145 12.90 -4.10 -16.49
C TYR A 145 14.00 -5.06 -15.99
N GLY A 146 13.66 -6.33 -15.75
CA GLY A 146 14.62 -7.33 -15.30
C GLY A 146 15.56 -7.84 -16.39
N GLU A 147 15.17 -7.75 -17.67
CA GLU A 147 16.09 -7.98 -18.78
C GLU A 147 17.19 -6.92 -18.82
N ASP A 148 16.84 -5.66 -18.51
CA ASP A 148 17.79 -4.55 -18.40
C ASP A 148 18.61 -4.57 -17.09
N HIS A 149 18.07 -5.19 -16.03
CA HIS A 149 18.65 -5.25 -14.69
C HIS A 149 18.70 -6.70 -14.16
N PRO A 150 19.56 -7.56 -14.73
CA PRO A 150 19.60 -8.99 -14.42
C PRO A 150 20.02 -9.29 -12.97
N GLU A 151 20.56 -8.31 -12.25
CA GLU A 151 20.89 -8.39 -10.83
C GLU A 151 19.65 -8.41 -9.91
N HIS A 152 18.48 -8.06 -10.43
CA HIS A 152 17.25 -7.99 -9.65
C HIS A 152 16.38 -9.24 -9.86
N PRO A 153 16.09 -10.01 -8.81
CA PRO A 153 15.18 -11.15 -8.89
C PRO A 153 13.75 -10.70 -9.29
N VAL A 154 13.34 -11.17 -10.46
CA VAL A 154 12.03 -10.91 -11.05
C VAL A 154 11.03 -12.00 -10.62
N PRO A 155 9.80 -11.66 -10.22
CA PRO A 155 8.77 -12.64 -9.90
C PRO A 155 8.27 -13.41 -11.14
N ALA A 156 7.70 -14.59 -10.96
CA ALA A 156 7.27 -15.46 -12.07
C ALA A 156 6.24 -14.80 -13.02
N ASP A 157 5.32 -13.98 -12.48
CA ASP A 157 4.25 -13.33 -13.25
C ASP A 157 4.63 -11.92 -13.74
N ALA A 158 5.92 -11.62 -13.84
CA ALA A 158 6.41 -10.26 -14.09
C ALA A 158 6.01 -9.63 -15.43
N GLU A 159 5.66 -10.45 -16.44
CA GLU A 159 5.13 -9.97 -17.72
C GLU A 159 3.80 -9.22 -17.55
N HIS A 160 3.04 -9.55 -16.52
CA HIS A 160 1.76 -8.90 -16.20
C HIS A 160 1.90 -7.75 -15.22
N LEU A 161 3.09 -7.51 -14.66
CA LEU A 161 3.32 -6.49 -13.65
C LEU A 161 3.92 -5.25 -14.31
N VAL A 162 3.13 -4.20 -14.47
CA VAL A 162 3.55 -2.95 -15.11
C VAL A 162 4.16 -2.04 -14.06
N ARG A 163 5.41 -1.62 -14.26
CA ARG A 163 6.12 -0.72 -13.35
C ARG A 163 5.61 0.70 -13.53
N LEU A 164 5.25 1.34 -12.42
CA LEU A 164 4.78 2.74 -12.43
C LEU A 164 5.85 3.70 -11.92
N GLY A 165 6.58 3.32 -10.86
CA GLY A 165 7.45 4.24 -10.16
C GLY A 165 8.15 3.61 -8.98
N ARG A 166 8.64 4.45 -8.08
CA ARG A 166 9.33 4.04 -6.85
C ARG A 166 8.84 4.79 -5.62
N LEU A 167 8.92 4.12 -4.48
CA LEU A 167 8.76 4.70 -3.16
C LEU A 167 10.09 5.21 -2.62
N ALA A 168 10.04 6.13 -1.66
CA ALA A 168 11.21 6.72 -1.01
C ALA A 168 12.08 5.71 -0.26
N ASP A 169 11.54 4.53 0.08
CA ASP A 169 12.28 3.41 0.69
C ASP A 169 13.01 2.53 -0.34
N GLY A 170 12.93 2.88 -1.63
CA GLY A 170 13.54 2.14 -2.73
C GLY A 170 12.68 1.01 -3.29
N ALA A 171 11.50 0.72 -2.71
CA ALA A 171 10.59 -0.27 -3.29
C ALA A 171 9.99 0.26 -4.60
N HIS A 172 9.87 -0.61 -5.59
CA HIS A 172 9.18 -0.29 -6.82
C HIS A 172 7.68 -0.44 -6.64
N VAL A 173 6.90 0.41 -7.29
CA VAL A 173 5.46 0.30 -7.37
C VAL A 173 5.11 -0.27 -8.74
N ALA A 174 4.38 -1.38 -8.73
CA ALA A 174 3.88 -2.02 -9.93
C ALA A 174 2.36 -2.19 -9.85
N VAL A 175 1.72 -2.32 -11.01
CA VAL A 175 0.31 -2.68 -11.11
C VAL A 175 0.17 -4.01 -11.82
N ASP A 176 -0.65 -4.90 -11.28
CA ASP A 176 -1.09 -6.08 -11.99
C ASP A 176 -1.98 -5.65 -13.15
N GLY A 177 -1.52 -5.91 -14.37
CA GLY A 177 -2.16 -5.51 -15.61
C GLY A 177 -3.51 -6.17 -15.85
N THR A 178 -3.81 -7.28 -15.17
CA THR A 178 -5.09 -8.01 -15.29
C THR A 178 -6.08 -7.54 -14.24
N THR A 179 -5.65 -7.40 -12.98
CA THR A 179 -6.54 -7.11 -11.86
C THR A 179 -6.61 -5.62 -11.49
N GLY A 180 -5.63 -4.83 -11.91
CA GLY A 180 -5.47 -3.43 -11.51
C GLY A 180 -4.88 -3.25 -10.11
N THR A 181 -4.56 -4.33 -9.39
CA THR A 181 -4.03 -4.26 -8.03
C THR A 181 -2.65 -3.60 -8.01
N VAL A 182 -2.44 -2.66 -7.10
CA VAL A 182 -1.14 -2.00 -6.93
C VAL A 182 -0.32 -2.77 -5.90
N LEU A 183 0.89 -3.13 -6.29
CA LEU A 183 1.84 -3.93 -5.54
C LEU A 183 3.12 -3.12 -5.29
N THR A 184 3.81 -3.46 -4.20
CA THR A 184 5.22 -3.12 -4.02
C THR A 184 6.09 -4.30 -4.38
N TRP A 185 7.13 -4.05 -5.16
CA TRP A 185 8.18 -5.02 -5.50
C TRP A 185 9.50 -4.57 -4.88
N ARG A 186 10.11 -5.44 -4.08
CA ARG A 186 11.40 -5.18 -3.45
C ARG A 186 12.49 -5.95 -4.16
N THR A 187 13.42 -5.21 -4.78
CA THR A 187 14.52 -5.77 -5.55
C THR A 187 15.45 -6.72 -4.79
N PRO A 188 15.75 -6.56 -3.48
CA PRO A 188 16.69 -7.48 -2.82
C PRO A 188 16.23 -8.94 -2.80
N ASP A 189 14.92 -9.16 -2.64
CA ASP A 189 14.35 -10.50 -2.42
C ASP A 189 13.32 -10.89 -3.51
N GLY A 190 13.04 -10.00 -4.46
CA GLY A 190 12.05 -10.19 -5.53
C GLY A 190 10.61 -10.26 -5.04
N THR A 191 10.35 -9.87 -3.79
CA THR A 191 9.07 -10.11 -3.12
C THR A 191 8.02 -9.07 -3.50
N LEU A 192 6.79 -9.55 -3.72
CA LEU A 192 5.62 -8.73 -4.00
C LEU A 192 4.73 -8.61 -2.76
N HIS A 193 4.32 -7.39 -2.43
CA HIS A 193 3.39 -7.12 -1.35
C HIS A 193 2.25 -6.22 -1.84
N PRO A 194 0.98 -6.56 -1.57
CA PRO A 194 -0.14 -5.68 -1.88
C PRO A 194 0.00 -4.31 -1.21
N LEU A 195 -0.14 -3.24 -1.99
CA LEU A 195 -0.07 -1.87 -1.52
C LEU A 195 -1.46 -1.23 -1.47
N MET A 196 -2.16 -1.21 -2.62
CA MET A 196 -3.50 -0.63 -2.76
C MET A 196 -4.36 -1.50 -3.70
N SER A 197 -5.68 -1.37 -3.59
CA SER A 197 -6.63 -2.08 -4.45
C SER A 197 -6.49 -1.69 -5.92
N ASP A 198 -6.16 -0.43 -6.20
CA ASP A 198 -6.10 0.13 -7.54
C ASP A 198 -5.32 1.47 -7.55
N VAL A 199 -5.10 1.99 -8.75
CA VAL A 199 -4.37 3.25 -8.99
C VAL A 199 -5.10 4.50 -8.49
N SER A 200 -6.43 4.46 -8.39
CA SER A 200 -7.23 5.58 -7.84
C SER A 200 -7.03 5.72 -6.33
N ALA A 201 -7.01 4.59 -5.61
CA ALA A 201 -6.70 4.53 -4.19
C ALA A 201 -5.26 4.97 -3.89
N LEU A 202 -4.31 4.60 -4.76
CA LEU A 202 -2.93 5.11 -4.69
C LEU A 202 -2.93 6.64 -4.82
N ALA A 203 -3.49 7.20 -5.89
CA ALA A 203 -3.50 8.64 -6.12
C ALA A 203 -4.18 9.43 -4.99
N LEU A 204 -5.31 8.94 -4.46
CA LEU A 204 -5.99 9.56 -3.33
C LEU A 204 -5.12 9.55 -2.07
N THR A 205 -4.41 8.45 -1.80
CA THR A 205 -3.51 8.34 -0.65
C THR A 205 -2.35 9.32 -0.77
N LEU A 206 -1.74 9.44 -1.96
CA LEU A 206 -0.66 10.39 -2.23
C LEU A 206 -1.12 11.84 -2.05
N TRP A 207 -2.32 12.16 -2.53
CA TRP A 207 -2.94 13.47 -2.30
C TRP A 207 -3.14 13.75 -0.80
N ALA A 208 -3.69 12.78 -0.07
CA ALA A 208 -4.00 12.96 1.34
C ALA A 208 -2.72 13.16 2.18
N LEU A 209 -1.67 12.38 1.92
CA LEU A 209 -0.36 12.53 2.55
C LEU A 209 0.28 13.90 2.24
N ARG A 210 0.22 14.36 1.00
CA ARG A 210 0.74 15.69 0.67
C ARG A 210 -0.01 16.80 1.41
N ARG A 211 -1.33 16.66 1.58
CA ARG A 211 -2.13 17.63 2.31
C ARG A 211 -1.76 17.67 3.80
N THR A 212 -1.41 16.54 4.41
CA THR A 212 -0.97 16.52 5.82
C THR A 212 0.33 17.29 5.99
N THR A 213 1.32 17.06 5.12
CA THR A 213 2.60 17.78 5.16
C THR A 213 2.42 19.29 4.94
N LEU A 214 1.54 19.71 4.03
CA LEU A 214 1.26 21.13 3.84
C LEU A 214 0.62 21.76 5.08
N LEU A 215 -0.29 21.06 5.76
CA LEU A 215 -0.89 21.55 7.00
C LEU A 215 0.12 21.67 8.14
N GLU A 216 1.08 20.74 8.24
CA GLU A 216 2.19 20.83 9.20
C GLU A 216 3.06 22.06 8.94
N THR A 217 3.36 22.37 7.67
CA THR A 217 4.17 23.55 7.32
C THR A 217 3.47 24.88 7.61
N VAL A 218 2.15 24.95 7.44
CA VAL A 218 1.36 26.19 7.68
C VAL A 218 1.15 26.44 9.18
N VAL A 219 1.20 25.40 10.02
CA VAL A 219 1.02 25.51 11.48
C VAL A 219 2.29 25.95 12.21
N GLY A 220 3.40 26.19 11.50
CA GLY A 220 4.56 26.89 12.05
C GLY A 220 5.51 25.97 12.83
N PHE A 221 6.06 24.98 12.16
CA PHE A 221 7.37 24.44 12.53
C PHE A 221 8.41 25.03 11.56
N GLU A 222 9.01 26.17 11.92
CA GLU A 222 10.25 26.62 11.28
C GLU A 222 11.37 25.63 11.64
N PRO A 223 12.07 25.02 10.66
CA PRO A 223 13.27 24.26 10.94
C PRO A 223 14.41 25.24 11.23
N THR A 224 14.96 25.19 12.44
CA THR A 224 16.23 25.85 12.80
C THR A 224 17.41 24.98 12.42
#